data_AF-A0A8J7MKB0-F1
#
_entry.id   AF-A0A8J7MKB0-F1
#
_cell.length_a   1.000
_cell.length_b   1.000
_cell.length_c   1.000
_cell.angle_alpha   90.00
_cell.angle_beta   90.00
_cell.angle_gamma   90.00
#
_symmetry.space_group_name_H-M   'P 1'
#
loop_
_entity.id
_entity.type
_entity.pdbx_description
1 polymer ?
#
loop_
_entity_poly.entity_id
_entity_poly.type
_entity_poly.pdbx_seq_one_letter_code
_entity_poly.pdbx_strand_id
1 'polypeptide(L)'
;MKIENLLVIKTDEQYFKYCDLLEKLATEEEEKYLLEIETLEILIDDWDKKHSVVEDLDPIYILKGLMKSHKIKQVELADMLDISESYMSNILAKRKGISKKVIYKLSKQFKMSQDAFNRPFQLVNDINKSVSNANLMNTTKDMSKYTSETA
;
A
#
# COMPACT_ATOMS: atom_id res chain seq x y z
N MET A 1 13.75 29.55 0.48
CA MET A 1 14.48 28.59 1.34
C MET A 1 15.54 27.94 0.46
N LYS A 2 16.83 27.98 0.80
CA LYS A 2 17.85 27.23 0.04
C LYS A 2 17.91 25.82 0.63
N ILE A 3 17.46 24.83 -0.14
CA ILE A 3 17.57 23.42 0.25
C ILE A 3 18.99 22.99 -0.13
N GLU A 4 19.95 23.20 0.77
CA GLU A 4 21.33 22.78 0.52
C GLU A 4 21.47 21.26 0.70
N ASN A 5 21.89 20.61 -0.39
CA ASN A 5 22.36 19.23 -0.53
C ASN A 5 21.50 18.14 0.15
N LEU A 6 20.49 17.66 -0.60
CA LEU A 6 19.84 16.38 -0.31
C LEU A 6 20.85 15.24 -0.50
N LEU A 7 20.99 14.41 0.52
CA LEU A 7 21.91 13.27 0.53
C LEU A 7 21.13 11.97 0.43
N VAL A 8 21.80 10.90 0.00
CA VAL A 8 21.26 9.54 0.07
C VAL A 8 20.79 9.25 1.50
N ILE A 9 19.58 8.70 1.65
CA ILE A 9 18.99 8.35 2.92
C ILE A 9 19.78 7.18 3.54
N LYS A 10 20.15 7.30 4.81
CA LYS A 10 20.90 6.28 5.56
C LYS A 10 20.27 5.87 6.89
N THR A 11 19.26 6.62 7.35
CA THR A 11 18.59 6.40 8.62
C THR A 11 17.10 6.71 8.50
N ASP A 12 16.29 6.09 9.36
CA ASP A 12 14.84 6.34 9.43
C ASP A 12 14.51 7.80 9.75
N GLU A 13 15.32 8.46 10.60
CA GLU A 13 15.14 9.88 10.93
C GLU A 13 15.30 10.77 9.68
N GLN A 14 16.28 10.47 8.83
CA GLN A 14 16.48 11.19 7.57
C GLN A 14 15.33 10.93 6.60
N TYR A 15 14.82 9.69 6.56
CA TYR A 15 13.65 9.33 5.76
C TYR A 15 12.42 10.14 6.15
N PHE A 16 12.03 10.13 7.43
CA PHE A 16 10.84 10.87 7.89
C PHE A 16 10.98 12.37 7.66
N LYS A 17 12.17 12.94 7.90
CA LYS A 17 12.45 14.35 7.60
C LYS A 17 12.25 14.69 6.13
N TYR A 18 12.60 13.78 5.22
CA TYR A 18 12.44 13.98 3.79
C TYR A 18 10.97 13.85 3.36
N CYS A 19 10.21 12.93 3.97
CA CYS A 19 8.76 12.86 3.79
C CYS A 19 8.06 14.16 4.22
N ASP A 20 8.38 14.68 5.41
CA ASP A 20 7.81 15.94 5.91
C ASP A 20 8.15 17.13 5.00
N LEU A 21 9.38 17.14 4.47
CA LEU A 21 9.82 18.18 3.54
C LEU A 21 9.07 18.08 2.20
N LEU A 22 8.91 16.86 1.66
CA LEU A 22 8.17 16.62 0.42
C LEU A 22 6.71 17.07 0.56
N GLU A 23 6.04 16.70 1.66
CA GLU A 23 4.65 17.12 1.93
C GLU A 23 4.52 18.66 1.96
N LYS A 24 5.46 19.32 2.63
CA LYS A 24 5.48 20.78 2.71
C LYS A 24 5.66 21.42 1.33
N LEU A 25 6.64 20.95 0.54
CA LEU A 25 6.93 21.52 -0.78
C LEU A 25 5.80 21.24 -1.78
N ALA A 26 5.21 20.05 -1.74
CA ALA A 26 4.05 19.70 -2.56
C ALA A 26 2.82 20.56 -2.25
N THR A 27 2.67 21.01 -1.00
CA THR A 27 1.57 21.91 -0.59
C THR A 27 1.80 23.36 -1.04
N GLU A 28 3.05 23.80 -1.14
CA GLU A 28 3.38 25.16 -1.61
C GLU A 28 3.15 25.32 -3.14
N GLU A 29 3.12 24.23 -3.90
CA GLU A 29 2.86 24.17 -5.36
C GLU A 29 3.67 25.19 -6.20
N GLU A 30 4.88 25.55 -5.76
CA GLU A 30 5.74 26.48 -6.49
C GLU A 30 6.66 25.75 -7.48
N GLU A 31 6.65 26.19 -8.75
CA GLU A 31 7.46 25.62 -9.84
C GLU A 31 8.97 25.60 -9.53
N LYS A 32 9.42 26.54 -8.68
CA LYS A 32 10.82 26.63 -8.24
C LYS A 32 11.30 25.44 -7.40
N TYR A 33 10.38 24.62 -6.89
CA TYR A 33 10.69 23.44 -6.06
C TYR A 33 10.51 22.12 -6.79
N LEU A 34 10.17 22.15 -8.09
CA LEU A 34 9.88 20.93 -8.86
C LEU A 34 11.06 19.95 -8.85
N LEU A 35 12.28 20.48 -9.00
CA LEU A 35 13.50 19.67 -9.00
C LEU A 35 13.76 19.03 -7.63
N GLU A 36 13.54 19.78 -6.54
CA GLU A 36 13.70 19.28 -5.18
C GLU A 36 12.63 18.23 -4.83
N ILE A 37 11.39 18.43 -5.28
CA ILE A 37 10.31 17.45 -5.16
C ILE A 37 10.69 16.16 -5.88
N GLU A 38 11.09 16.24 -7.15
CA GLU A 38 11.51 15.07 -7.95
C GLU A 38 12.68 14.34 -7.28
N THR A 39 13.66 15.09 -6.77
CA THR A 39 14.81 14.51 -6.07
C THR A 39 14.39 13.80 -4.78
N LEU A 40 13.52 14.42 -3.98
CA LEU A 40 13.01 13.82 -2.74
C LEU A 40 12.22 12.55 -3.02
N GLU A 41 11.35 12.56 -4.03
CA GLU A 41 10.60 11.37 -4.46
C GLU A 41 11.53 10.22 -4.81
N ILE A 42 12.59 10.46 -5.60
CA ILE A 42 13.58 9.44 -5.97
C ILE A 42 14.31 8.88 -4.74
N LEU A 43 14.74 9.75 -3.82
CA LEU A 43 15.49 9.34 -2.63
C LEU A 43 14.63 8.51 -1.67
N ILE A 44 13.38 8.92 -1.46
CA ILE A 44 12.40 8.22 -0.62
C ILE A 44 12.07 6.86 -1.24
N ASP A 45 11.79 6.80 -2.55
CA ASP A 45 11.48 5.55 -3.25
C ASP A 45 12.66 4.56 -3.22
N ASP A 46 13.90 5.02 -3.39
CA ASP A 46 15.10 4.16 -3.27
C ASP A 46 15.27 3.60 -1.84
N TRP A 47 15.01 4.43 -0.82
CA TRP A 47 15.06 3.98 0.57
C TRP A 47 13.95 2.96 0.88
N ASP A 48 12.71 3.26 0.49
CA ASP A 48 11.54 2.39 0.70
C ASP A 48 11.70 1.03 0.04
N LYS A 49 12.28 0.99 -1.17
CA LYS A 49 12.59 -0.27 -1.85
C LYS A 49 13.59 -1.12 -1.08
N LYS A 50 14.57 -0.50 -0.43
CA LYS A 50 15.63 -1.19 0.34
C LYS A 50 15.24 -1.52 1.77
N HIS A 51 14.35 -0.72 2.36
CA HIS A 51 13.95 -0.77 3.76
C HIS A 51 12.46 -1.06 3.90
N SER A 52 11.87 -1.77 2.94
CA SER A 52 10.46 -2.14 3.00
C SER A 52 10.20 -3.07 4.19
N VAL A 53 10.01 -2.49 5.39
CA VAL A 53 9.49 -3.18 6.61
C VAL A 53 8.09 -3.75 6.35
N VAL A 54 7.50 -3.37 5.21
CA VAL A 54 6.22 -3.87 4.76
C VAL A 54 6.25 -5.39 4.55
N GLU A 55 7.39 -6.03 4.32
CA GLU A 55 7.49 -7.49 4.03
C GLU A 55 6.71 -8.40 4.99
N ASP A 56 6.56 -8.03 6.28
CA ASP A 56 5.82 -8.82 7.28
C ASP A 56 4.42 -8.27 7.64
N LEU A 57 4.02 -7.12 7.10
CA LEU A 57 2.74 -6.51 7.46
C LEU A 57 1.58 -7.19 6.70
N ASP A 58 0.60 -7.66 7.47
CA ASP A 58 -0.64 -8.25 6.94
C ASP A 58 -1.34 -7.25 6.00
N PRO A 59 -1.69 -7.65 4.77
CA PRO A 59 -2.30 -6.77 3.78
C PRO A 59 -3.64 -6.19 4.26
N ILE A 60 -4.33 -6.85 5.19
CA ILE A 60 -5.56 -6.34 5.80
C ILE A 60 -5.28 -5.25 6.83
N TYR A 61 -4.15 -5.29 7.54
CA TYR A 61 -3.74 -4.18 8.41
C TYR A 61 -3.39 -2.94 7.59
N ILE A 62 -2.66 -3.12 6.48
CA ILE A 62 -2.36 -2.05 5.52
C ILE A 62 -3.67 -1.43 5.02
N LEU A 63 -4.61 -2.26 4.57
CA LEU A 63 -5.90 -1.78 4.06
C LEU A 63 -6.69 -0.97 5.10
N LYS A 64 -6.74 -1.43 6.35
CA LYS A 64 -7.40 -0.70 7.44
C LYS A 64 -6.70 0.61 7.79
N GLY A 65 -5.36 0.64 7.73
CA GLY A 65 -4.56 1.84 7.90
C GLY A 65 -4.88 2.89 6.85
N LEU A 66 -4.91 2.48 5.58
CA LEU A 66 -5.29 3.33 4.45
C LEU A 66 -6.72 3.86 4.58
N MET A 67 -7.68 3.00 4.96
CA MET A 67 -9.04 3.46 5.19
C MET A 67 -9.12 4.55 6.27
N LYS A 68 -8.34 4.39 7.35
CA LYS A 68 -8.27 5.35 8.45
C LYS A 68 -7.60 6.67 8.04
N SER A 69 -6.46 6.61 7.34
CA SER A 69 -5.72 7.82 6.92
C SER A 69 -6.51 8.64 5.90
N HIS A 70 -7.16 7.98 4.95
CA HIS A 70 -8.00 8.63 3.94
C HIS A 70 -9.43 8.96 4.44
N LYS A 71 -9.77 8.60 5.68
CA LYS A 71 -11.10 8.79 6.30
C LYS A 71 -12.26 8.20 5.47
N ILE A 72 -11.99 7.11 4.74
CA ILE A 72 -12.97 6.44 3.89
C ILE A 72 -13.66 5.28 4.63
N LYS A 73 -14.94 5.09 4.36
CA LYS A 73 -15.71 3.97 4.90
C LYS A 73 -15.56 2.72 4.03
N GLN A 74 -15.91 1.58 4.61
CA GLN A 74 -15.92 0.30 3.89
C GLN A 74 -16.80 0.34 2.62
N VAL A 75 -17.97 0.97 2.72
CA VAL A 75 -18.93 1.11 1.60
C VAL A 75 -18.27 1.89 0.46
N GLU A 76 -17.71 3.06 0.78
CA GLU A 76 -17.04 3.92 -0.18
C GLU A 76 -15.85 3.22 -0.86
N LEU A 77 -15.06 2.46 -0.09
CA LEU A 77 -13.97 1.68 -0.67
C LEU A 77 -14.47 0.56 -1.59
N ALA A 78 -15.58 -0.10 -1.23
CA ALA A 78 -16.18 -1.12 -2.09
C ALA A 78 -16.66 -0.52 -3.41
N ASP A 79 -17.28 0.67 -3.35
CA ASP A 79 -17.74 1.43 -4.51
C ASP A 79 -16.55 1.88 -5.39
N MET A 80 -15.50 2.45 -4.81
CA MET A 80 -14.26 2.86 -5.51
C MET A 80 -13.59 1.70 -6.26
N LEU A 81 -13.66 0.50 -5.67
CA LEU A 81 -13.08 -0.70 -6.25
C LEU A 81 -14.09 -1.47 -7.11
N ASP A 82 -15.31 -0.99 -7.29
CA ASP A 82 -16.36 -1.63 -8.08
C ASP A 82 -16.50 -3.13 -7.71
N ILE A 83 -16.74 -3.35 -6.41
CA ILE A 83 -17.03 -4.66 -5.79
C ILE A 83 -18.18 -4.52 -4.80
N SER A 84 -18.82 -5.63 -4.44
CA SER A 84 -19.89 -5.58 -3.45
C SER A 84 -19.38 -5.27 -2.04
N GLU A 85 -20.16 -4.51 -1.28
CA GLU A 85 -19.88 -4.23 0.13
C GLU A 85 -19.70 -5.52 0.94
N SER A 86 -20.51 -6.55 0.65
CA SER A 86 -20.39 -7.87 1.26
C SER A 86 -19.04 -8.53 0.98
N TYR A 87 -18.49 -8.38 -0.23
CA TYR A 87 -17.17 -8.90 -0.55
C TYR A 87 -16.06 -8.14 0.19
N MET A 88 -16.14 -6.81 0.24
CA MET A 88 -15.19 -6.00 1.01
C MET A 88 -15.24 -6.31 2.52
N SER A 89 -16.44 -6.48 3.10
CA SER A 89 -16.61 -6.90 4.49
C SER A 89 -15.90 -8.22 4.78
N ASN A 90 -16.06 -9.20 3.88
CA ASN A 90 -15.43 -10.51 4.01
C ASN A 90 -13.91 -10.45 3.89
N ILE A 91 -13.36 -9.55 3.07
CA ILE A 91 -11.92 -9.30 3.00
C ILE A 91 -11.41 -8.71 4.33
N LEU A 92 -12.04 -7.65 4.83
CA LEU A 92 -11.62 -6.97 6.08
C LEU A 92 -11.74 -7.84 7.33
N ALA A 93 -12.68 -8.79 7.31
CA ALA A 93 -12.87 -9.82 8.32
C ALA A 93 -11.96 -11.05 8.12
N LYS A 94 -11.07 -11.04 7.12
CA LYS A 94 -10.22 -12.18 6.72
C LYS A 94 -10.99 -13.47 6.42
N ARG A 95 -12.28 -13.40 6.07
CA ARG A 95 -13.08 -14.56 5.64
C ARG A 95 -12.84 -14.93 4.18
N LYS A 96 -12.34 -13.99 3.38
CA LYS A 96 -12.01 -14.18 1.97
C LYS A 96 -10.68 -13.54 1.61
N GLY A 97 -9.95 -14.20 0.70
CA GLY A 97 -8.75 -13.64 0.09
C GLY A 97 -9.06 -12.52 -0.90
N ILE A 98 -8.07 -11.66 -1.16
CA ILE A 98 -8.16 -10.53 -2.10
C ILE A 98 -7.91 -11.03 -3.52
N SER A 99 -8.85 -10.85 -4.46
CA SER A 99 -8.65 -11.28 -5.86
C SER A 99 -7.56 -10.47 -6.58
N LYS A 100 -6.94 -11.02 -7.64
CA LYS A 100 -5.90 -10.32 -8.42
C LYS A 100 -6.41 -8.97 -8.99
N LYS A 101 -7.65 -8.94 -9.48
CA LYS A 101 -8.31 -7.72 -9.96
C LYS A 101 -8.42 -6.66 -8.86
N VAL A 102 -8.70 -7.08 -7.62
CA VAL A 102 -8.81 -6.15 -6.49
C VAL A 102 -7.44 -5.68 -5.99
N ILE A 103 -6.44 -6.56 -5.95
CA ILE A 103 -5.04 -6.18 -5.68
C ILE A 103 -4.60 -5.10 -6.68
N TYR A 104 -4.86 -5.30 -7.96
CA TYR A 104 -4.55 -4.31 -9.00
C TYR A 104 -5.28 -2.98 -8.78
N LYS A 105 -6.59 -3.01 -8.54
CA LYS A 105 -7.37 -1.79 -8.27
C LYS A 105 -6.87 -1.05 -7.01
N LEU A 106 -6.61 -1.76 -5.91
CA LEU A 106 -6.05 -1.19 -4.67
C LEU A 106 -4.71 -0.49 -4.93
N SER A 107 -3.82 -1.15 -5.67
CA SER A 107 -2.51 -0.62 -6.03
C SER A 107 -2.61 0.68 -6.83
N LYS A 108 -3.55 0.74 -7.78
CA LYS A 108 -3.81 1.96 -8.56
C LYS A 108 -4.44 3.07 -7.73
N GLN A 109 -5.39 2.76 -6.84
CA GLN A 109 -6.08 3.76 -6.02
C GLN A 109 -5.15 4.39 -4.98
N PHE A 110 -4.36 3.58 -4.28
CA PHE A 110 -3.47 4.06 -3.23
C PHE A 110 -2.04 4.36 -3.72
N LYS A 111 -1.79 4.20 -5.04
CA LYS A 111 -0.46 4.35 -5.65
C LYS A 111 0.62 3.54 -4.93
N MET A 112 0.28 2.32 -4.50
CA MET A 112 1.18 1.41 -3.80
C MET A 112 1.55 0.20 -4.68
N SER A 113 2.62 -0.50 -4.31
CA SER A 113 3.01 -1.74 -4.97
C SER A 113 1.94 -2.82 -4.80
N GLN A 114 1.78 -3.67 -5.82
CA GLN A 114 0.87 -4.81 -5.75
C GLN A 114 1.28 -5.79 -4.66
N ASP A 115 2.57 -5.89 -4.38
CA ASP A 115 3.13 -6.74 -3.33
C ASP A 115 2.63 -6.36 -1.95
N ALA A 116 2.30 -5.09 -1.70
CA ALA A 116 1.70 -4.67 -0.42
C ALA A 116 0.34 -5.36 -0.15
N PHE A 117 -0.43 -5.68 -1.19
CA PHE A 117 -1.74 -6.33 -1.07
C PHE A 117 -1.75 -7.81 -1.46
N ASN A 118 -0.66 -8.29 -2.07
CA ASN A 118 -0.51 -9.66 -2.57
C ASN A 118 0.23 -10.59 -1.61
N ARG A 119 0.28 -10.23 -0.32
CA ARG A 119 0.91 -11.04 0.71
C ARG A 119 -0.02 -12.14 1.24
N PRO A 120 0.54 -13.28 1.68
CA PRO A 120 -0.26 -14.30 2.33
C PRO A 120 -0.74 -13.83 3.71
N PHE A 121 -1.96 -14.21 4.08
CA PHE A 121 -2.51 -13.95 5.41
C PHE A 121 -3.50 -15.04 5.80
N GLN A 122 -3.62 -15.29 7.11
CA GLN A 122 -4.49 -16.35 7.63
C GLN A 122 -5.97 -15.95 7.50
N LEU A 123 -6.77 -16.81 6.87
CA LEU A 123 -8.21 -16.64 6.82
C LEU A 123 -8.88 -17.09 8.12
N VAL A 124 -9.83 -16.28 8.59
CA VAL A 124 -10.70 -16.59 9.73
C VAL A 124 -11.90 -17.35 9.19
N ASN A 125 -11.98 -18.66 9.49
CA ASN A 125 -13.17 -19.47 9.23
C ASN A 125 -13.80 -19.89 10.56
N ASP A 126 -15.12 -19.81 10.67
CA ASP A 126 -15.87 -20.28 11.86
C ASP A 126 -15.72 -21.79 12.09
N ILE A 127 -15.38 -22.55 11.04
CA ILE A 127 -15.08 -24.00 11.08
C ILE A 127 -13.70 -24.28 11.72
N ASN A 128 -12.78 -23.31 11.72
CA ASN A 128 -11.39 -23.50 12.15
C ASN A 128 -11.14 -23.23 13.65
N LYS A 129 -12.16 -22.91 14.45
CA LYS A 129 -11.98 -22.83 15.92
C LYS A 129 -11.59 -24.18 16.55
N SER A 130 -11.79 -25.30 15.85
CA SER A 130 -11.50 -26.65 16.35
C SER A 130 -10.52 -27.49 15.51
N VAL A 131 -10.08 -27.03 14.32
CA VAL A 131 -9.19 -27.84 13.46
C VAL A 131 -8.04 -26.98 12.93
N SER A 132 -6.84 -27.23 13.47
CA SER A 132 -5.59 -26.50 13.21
C SER A 132 -4.98 -26.65 11.80
N ASN A 133 -5.68 -27.25 10.82
CA ASN A 133 -5.03 -27.69 9.58
C ASN A 133 -5.88 -27.52 8.32
N ALA A 134 -6.19 -26.27 7.96
CA ALA A 134 -6.62 -25.96 6.61
C ALA A 134 -5.96 -24.66 6.12
N ASN A 135 -4.81 -24.84 5.45
CA ASN A 135 -4.11 -23.82 4.67
C ASN A 135 -4.99 -23.33 3.51
N LEU A 136 -5.98 -22.48 3.80
CA LEU A 136 -6.90 -21.96 2.79
C LEU A 136 -6.45 -20.53 2.43
N MET A 137 -5.66 -20.43 1.35
CA MET A 137 -5.05 -19.26 0.71
C MET A 137 -3.95 -18.51 1.50
N ASN A 138 -2.81 -19.19 1.70
CA ASN A 138 -1.56 -18.62 2.21
C ASN A 138 -0.51 -18.37 1.10
N THR A 139 -0.91 -18.06 -0.13
CA THR A 139 0.05 -17.95 -1.25
C THR A 139 -0.03 -16.60 -1.94
N THR A 140 1.14 -16.03 -2.22
CA THR A 140 1.29 -14.91 -3.14
C THR A 140 0.72 -15.27 -4.52
N LYS A 141 0.08 -14.32 -5.19
CA LYS A 141 -0.57 -14.54 -6.48
C LYS A 141 0.35 -14.09 -7.60
N ASP A 142 0.41 -14.85 -8.68
CA ASP A 142 1.10 -14.40 -9.89
C ASP A 142 0.38 -13.18 -10.50
N MET A 143 1.05 -12.03 -10.53
CA MET A 143 0.49 -10.77 -11.03
C MET A 143 0.91 -10.45 -12.48
N SER A 144 1.56 -11.37 -13.21
CA SER A 144 2.06 -11.17 -14.58
C SER A 144 1.01 -10.64 -15.58
N LYS A 145 -0.26 -10.99 -15.41
CA LYS A 145 -1.39 -10.52 -16.25
C LYS A 145 -1.97 -9.17 -15.84
N TYR A 146 -1.42 -8.57 -14.78
CA TYR A 146 -1.83 -7.30 -14.18
C TYR A 146 -0.66 -6.31 -14.11
N THR A 147 0.37 -6.52 -14.93
CA THR A 147 1.40 -5.53 -15.22
C THR A 147 0.83 -4.51 -16.20
N SER A 148 1.18 -3.24 -16.03
CA SER A 148 0.95 -2.23 -17.05
C SER A 148 1.93 -2.46 -18.20
N GLU A 149 1.64 -3.40 -19.08
CA GLU A 149 2.06 -3.33 -20.48
C GLU A 149 0.92 -2.72 -21.27
N THR A 150 0.94 -1.39 -21.38
CA THR A 150 0.50 -0.65 -22.57
C THR A 150 0.98 0.79 -22.43
N ALA A 151 1.91 1.14 -23.33
CA ALA A 151 2.42 2.46 -23.71
C ALA A 151 3.27 3.23 -22.68
#